data_AF-A0A7W4B3E3-F1
#
_entry.id   AF-A0A7W4B3E3-F1
#
_cell.length_a   1.000
_cell.length_b   1.000
_cell.length_c   1.000
_cell.angle_alpha   90.00
_cell.angle_beta   90.00
_cell.angle_gamma   90.00
#
_symmetry.space_group_name_H-M   'P 1'
#
loop_
_entity.id
_entity.type
_entity.pdbx_description
1 polymer ?
#
loop_
_entity_poly.entity_id
_entity_poly.type
_entity_poly.pdbx_seq_one_letter_code
_entity_poly.pdbx_strand_id
1 'polypeptide(L)'
;WKEDASKYGDKLNSWDEFVQKGVWNSSPYKLESRWGKFKTETTKFEFYSKTLEKALQEHADKHKVSIDEVMKACDYQARGQLVFIPHYEEPYRFGDEAEFPLLLVDQKSRLNKEGRTANSPWYYEFKDVDPGDVANEDVAKFNPIDGKKFGLKDGDEIRITSPVGTLTCKAKL
;
A
#
# COMPACT_ATOMS: atom_id res chain seq x y z
N TRP A 1 31.11 15.79 14.00
CA TRP A 1 30.60 17.17 13.95
C TRP A 1 31.63 18.13 13.34
N LYS A 2 32.07 17.91 12.09
CA LYS A 2 33.09 18.76 11.43
C LYS A 2 32.60 19.44 10.15
N GLU A 3 31.41 19.09 9.65
CA GLU A 3 30.80 19.73 8.48
C GLU A 3 29.57 20.53 8.91
N ASP A 4 29.50 21.79 8.48
CA ASP A 4 28.35 22.66 8.70
C ASP A 4 27.18 22.23 7.81
N ALA A 5 26.22 21.52 8.42
CA ALA A 5 25.00 21.07 7.78
C ALA A 5 23.89 22.15 7.76
N SER A 6 24.14 23.37 8.25
CA SER A 6 23.13 24.44 8.31
C SER A 6 22.60 24.85 6.93
N LYS A 7 23.34 24.59 5.85
CA LYS A 7 22.84 24.78 4.47
C LYS A 7 21.65 23.89 4.10
N TYR A 8 21.39 22.84 4.89
CA TYR A 8 20.30 21.90 4.67
C TYR A 8 19.17 22.01 5.70
N GLY A 9 19.33 22.80 6.76
CA GLY A 9 18.38 22.87 7.87
C GLY A 9 18.96 23.52 9.12
N ASP A 10 18.47 23.11 10.29
CA ASP A 10 18.86 23.69 11.57
C ASP A 10 20.39 23.63 11.80
N LYS A 11 20.94 24.67 12.40
CA LYS A 11 22.32 24.64 12.90
C LYS A 11 22.33 24.01 14.30
N LEU A 12 23.12 22.95 14.45
CA LEU A 12 23.38 22.29 15.73
C LEU A 12 24.88 22.37 16.03
N ASN A 13 25.24 22.66 17.27
CA ASN A 13 26.60 22.98 17.67
C ASN A 13 27.30 21.80 18.37
N SER A 14 26.54 20.82 18.85
CA SER A 14 27.07 19.60 19.47
C SER A 14 26.12 18.42 19.35
N TRP A 15 26.64 17.22 19.62
CA TRP A 15 25.83 16.03 19.81
C TRP A 15 24.86 16.18 20.98
N ASP A 16 25.30 16.77 22.08
CA ASP A 16 24.45 16.97 23.27
C ASP A 16 23.28 17.91 22.96
N GLU A 17 23.49 18.94 22.13
CA GLU A 17 22.41 19.81 21.65
C GLU A 17 21.41 19.03 20.77
N PHE A 18 21.88 18.13 19.90
CA PHE A 18 21.01 17.25 19.12
C PHE A 18 20.18 16.33 20.01
N VAL A 19 20.81 15.68 20.98
CA VAL A 19 20.12 14.81 21.95
C VAL A 19 19.11 15.60 22.77
N GLN A 20 19.47 16.81 23.23
CA GLN A 20 18.57 17.68 23.99
C GLN A 20 17.36 18.14 23.18
N LYS A 21 17.55 18.50 21.89
CA LYS A 21 16.45 18.89 21.01
C LYS A 21 15.61 17.70 20.54
N GLY A 22 16.20 16.51 20.43
CA GLY A 22 15.54 15.27 20.02
C GLY A 22 15.25 15.14 18.53
N VAL A 23 15.52 16.18 17.73
CA VAL A 23 15.25 16.22 16.29
C VAL A 23 16.11 17.28 15.59
N TRP A 24 16.35 17.09 14.29
CA TRP A 24 16.90 18.10 13.37
C TRP A 24 15.91 18.33 12.23
N ASN A 25 15.59 19.58 11.93
CA ASN A 25 14.67 19.92 10.84
C ASN A 25 15.43 20.39 9.61
N SER A 26 15.04 19.90 8.42
CA SER A 26 15.55 20.44 7.17
C SER A 26 14.96 21.82 6.88
N SER A 27 15.61 22.58 5.99
CA SER A 27 15.00 23.77 5.41
C SER A 27 13.74 23.39 4.60
N PRO A 28 12.81 24.33 4.38
CA PRO A 28 11.65 24.10 3.53
C PRO A 28 12.05 23.56 2.15
N TYR A 29 11.24 22.64 1.62
CA TYR A 29 11.48 22.04 0.31
C TYR A 29 11.44 23.12 -0.78
N LYS A 30 12.48 23.17 -1.62
CA LYS A 30 12.53 24.10 -2.76
C LYS A 30 11.62 23.57 -3.88
N LEU A 31 10.54 24.30 -4.18
CA LEU A 31 9.62 23.96 -5.28
C LEU A 31 10.39 23.85 -6.60
N GLU A 32 9.88 23.01 -7.51
CA GLU A 32 10.46 22.75 -8.84
C GLU A 32 11.92 22.26 -8.85
N SER A 33 12.50 21.97 -7.68
CA SER A 33 13.92 21.59 -7.54
C SER A 33 14.36 20.36 -8.31
N ARG A 34 13.44 19.58 -8.89
CA ARG A 34 13.73 18.41 -9.75
C ARG A 34 13.31 18.58 -11.21
N TRP A 35 12.64 19.67 -11.56
CA TRP A 35 12.20 19.92 -12.94
C TRP A 35 13.42 20.04 -13.87
N GLY A 36 13.36 19.36 -15.02
CA GLY A 36 14.46 19.30 -15.99
C GLY A 36 15.68 18.46 -15.59
N LYS A 37 15.65 17.84 -14.41
CA LYS A 37 16.73 16.97 -13.89
C LYS A 37 16.19 15.81 -13.07
N PHE A 38 15.06 15.24 -13.52
CA PHE A 38 14.57 14.00 -12.95
C PHE A 38 15.63 12.90 -13.13
N LYS A 39 15.71 11.97 -12.18
CA LYS A 39 16.63 10.83 -12.25
C LYS A 39 16.00 9.69 -13.05
N THR A 40 15.56 10.01 -14.26
CA THR A 40 14.98 9.11 -15.26
C THR A 40 15.93 9.02 -16.44
N GLU A 41 15.76 8.02 -17.31
CA GLU A 41 16.62 7.84 -18.49
C GLU A 41 16.59 9.09 -19.42
N THR A 42 15.47 9.79 -19.46
CA THR A 42 15.28 10.99 -20.31
C THR A 42 15.48 12.32 -19.58
N THR A 43 15.69 12.31 -18.27
CA THR A 43 15.64 13.49 -17.37
C THR A 43 14.30 14.25 -17.34
N LYS A 44 13.26 13.73 -18.00
CA LYS A 44 11.88 14.26 -18.02
C LYS A 44 10.98 13.49 -17.05
N PHE A 45 9.76 14.01 -16.87
CA PHE A 45 8.66 13.22 -16.33
C PHE A 45 8.15 12.31 -17.46
N GLU A 46 8.30 11.00 -17.29
CA GLU A 46 8.11 10.05 -18.37
C GLU A 46 6.68 9.49 -18.41
N PHE A 47 5.85 9.96 -19.35
CA PHE A 47 4.57 9.30 -19.66
C PHE A 47 4.79 7.98 -20.41
N TYR A 48 5.78 7.95 -21.29
CA TYR A 48 6.35 6.73 -21.84
C TYR A 48 7.69 6.50 -21.12
N SER A 49 7.78 5.48 -20.27
CA SER A 49 8.92 5.27 -19.40
C SER A 49 10.06 4.51 -20.08
N LYS A 50 11.01 5.27 -20.65
CA LYS A 50 12.30 4.75 -21.09
C LYS A 50 13.11 4.18 -19.92
N THR A 51 12.90 4.69 -18.71
CA THR A 51 13.49 4.15 -17.48
C THR A 51 13.01 2.71 -17.22
N LEU A 52 11.70 2.46 -17.32
CA LEU A 52 11.13 1.12 -17.17
C LEU A 52 11.54 0.20 -18.33
N GLU A 53 11.54 0.72 -19.56
CA GLU A 53 11.98 -0.03 -20.74
C GLU A 53 13.41 -0.54 -20.59
N LYS A 54 14.33 0.31 -20.13
CA LYS A 54 15.71 -0.09 -19.86
C LYS A 54 15.80 -1.18 -18.79
N ALA A 55 15.09 -1.03 -17.68
CA ALA A 55 15.10 -2.03 -16.60
C ALA A 55 14.55 -3.39 -17.06
N LEU A 56 13.45 -3.38 -17.84
CA LEU A 56 12.88 -4.61 -18.39
C LEU A 56 13.75 -5.22 -19.49
N GLN A 57 14.41 -4.39 -20.31
CA GLN A 57 15.36 -4.88 -21.32
C GLN A 57 16.56 -5.56 -20.65
N GLU A 58 17.13 -4.97 -19.59
CA GLU A 58 18.21 -5.57 -18.82
C GLU A 58 17.79 -6.92 -18.21
N HIS A 59 16.55 -7.03 -17.71
CA HIS A 59 16.00 -8.29 -17.23
C HIS A 59 15.81 -9.32 -18.35
N ALA A 60 15.21 -8.90 -19.47
CA ALA A 60 14.96 -9.75 -20.64
C ALA A 60 16.28 -10.29 -21.23
N ASP A 61 17.29 -9.42 -21.40
CA ASP A 61 18.63 -9.77 -21.89
C ASP A 61 19.36 -10.73 -20.96
N LYS A 62 19.20 -10.55 -19.64
CA LYS A 62 19.75 -11.45 -18.63
C LYS A 62 19.17 -12.86 -18.77
N HIS A 63 17.88 -12.96 -19.08
CA HIS A 63 17.15 -14.22 -19.20
C HIS A 63 17.05 -14.76 -20.64
N LYS A 64 17.63 -14.04 -21.63
CA LYS A 64 17.63 -14.40 -23.06
C LYS A 64 16.23 -14.58 -23.64
N VAL A 65 15.32 -13.70 -23.21
CA VAL A 65 13.93 -13.64 -23.67
C VAL A 65 13.61 -12.21 -24.13
N SER A 66 12.46 -12.02 -24.78
CA SER A 66 11.90 -10.71 -25.08
C SER A 66 11.20 -10.10 -23.85
N ILE A 67 10.97 -8.78 -23.87
CA ILE A 67 10.18 -8.11 -22.82
C ILE A 67 8.75 -8.67 -22.78
N ASP A 68 8.13 -8.95 -23.94
CA ASP A 68 6.78 -9.53 -23.98
C ASP A 68 6.73 -10.92 -23.32
N GLU A 69 7.80 -11.71 -23.43
CA GLU A 69 7.93 -12.98 -22.71
C GLU A 69 8.11 -12.78 -21.20
N VAL A 70 8.82 -11.74 -20.76
CA VAL A 70 8.90 -11.36 -19.34
C VAL A 70 7.51 -10.98 -18.81
N MET A 71 6.78 -10.12 -19.53
CA MET A 71 5.44 -9.69 -19.11
C MET A 71 4.48 -10.88 -19.03
N LYS A 72 4.56 -11.81 -19.99
CA LYS A 72 3.80 -13.07 -19.96
C LYS A 72 4.17 -13.95 -18.78
N ALA A 73 5.47 -14.12 -18.48
CA ALA A 73 5.92 -14.93 -17.36
C ALA A 73 5.53 -14.34 -16.00
N CYS A 74 5.39 -13.02 -15.93
CA CYS A 74 4.96 -12.28 -14.74
C CYS A 74 3.43 -12.07 -14.66
N ASP A 75 2.65 -12.69 -15.56
CA ASP A 75 1.18 -12.65 -15.58
C ASP A 75 0.57 -11.23 -15.75
N TYR A 76 1.25 -10.36 -16.50
CA TYR A 76 0.72 -9.07 -16.93
C TYR A 76 0.10 -9.17 -18.33
N GLN A 77 -0.92 -8.36 -18.61
CA GLN A 77 -1.58 -8.27 -19.92
C GLN A 77 -0.79 -7.41 -20.91
N ALA A 78 -0.03 -6.42 -20.43
CA ALA A 78 0.73 -5.49 -21.26
C ALA A 78 1.65 -6.18 -22.28
N ARG A 79 1.56 -5.78 -23.56
CA ARG A 79 2.48 -6.19 -24.63
C ARG A 79 2.92 -4.98 -25.45
N GLY A 80 4.09 -5.07 -26.07
CA GLY A 80 4.66 -4.00 -26.87
C GLY A 80 4.77 -2.68 -26.10
N GLN A 81 4.25 -1.59 -26.66
CA GLN A 81 4.36 -0.26 -26.03
C GLN A 81 3.52 -0.07 -24.77
N LEU A 82 2.46 -0.88 -24.58
CA LEU A 82 1.61 -0.79 -23.38
C LEU A 82 2.43 -0.98 -22.11
N VAL A 83 3.48 -1.80 -22.18
CA VAL A 83 4.41 -2.09 -21.07
C VAL A 83 5.02 -0.82 -20.46
N PHE A 84 5.18 0.25 -21.25
CA PHE A 84 5.93 1.44 -20.85
C PHE A 84 5.06 2.67 -20.64
N ILE A 85 3.73 2.55 -20.73
CA ILE A 85 2.79 3.65 -20.52
C ILE A 85 1.75 3.31 -19.44
N PRO A 86 1.12 4.31 -18.81
CA PRO A 86 -0.07 4.08 -18.01
C PRO A 86 -1.19 3.48 -18.88
N HIS A 87 -1.68 2.31 -18.49
CA HIS A 87 -2.78 1.61 -19.16
C HIS A 87 -3.58 0.79 -18.14
N TYR A 88 -4.70 0.22 -18.58
CA TYR A 88 -5.53 -0.66 -17.76
C TYR A 88 -5.04 -2.11 -17.84
N GLU A 89 -4.89 -2.72 -16.67
CA GLU A 89 -4.66 -4.15 -16.47
C GLU A 89 -5.90 -4.68 -15.74
N GLU A 90 -6.53 -5.74 -16.26
CA GLU A 90 -7.63 -6.38 -15.55
C GLU A 90 -7.12 -6.91 -14.19
N PRO A 91 -7.82 -6.61 -13.08
CA PRO A 91 -7.35 -7.02 -11.77
C PRO A 91 -7.40 -8.54 -11.66
N TYR A 92 -6.26 -9.16 -11.37
CA TYR A 92 -6.19 -10.59 -11.06
C TYR A 92 -7.19 -10.97 -9.97
N ARG A 93 -7.95 -12.05 -10.22
CA ARG A 93 -8.89 -12.66 -9.29
C ARG A 93 -8.47 -14.10 -9.02
N PHE A 94 -8.62 -14.53 -7.77
CA PHE A 94 -8.29 -15.88 -7.36
C PHE A 94 -9.46 -16.52 -6.60
N GLY A 95 -9.95 -17.65 -7.11
CA GLY A 95 -11.15 -18.33 -6.64
C GLY A 95 -12.29 -18.23 -7.65
N ASP A 96 -13.24 -19.17 -7.54
CA ASP A 96 -14.49 -19.12 -8.30
C ASP A 96 -15.45 -18.10 -7.66
N GLU A 97 -15.94 -17.13 -8.43
CA GLU A 97 -16.88 -16.11 -7.95
C GLU A 97 -18.20 -16.72 -7.45
N ALA A 98 -18.62 -17.87 -8.00
CA ALA A 98 -19.82 -18.55 -7.54
C ALA A 98 -19.64 -19.14 -6.12
N GLU A 99 -18.42 -19.56 -5.76
CA GLU A 99 -18.07 -20.08 -4.44
C GLU A 99 -17.66 -18.96 -3.47
N PHE A 100 -16.95 -17.95 -3.97
CA PHE A 100 -16.42 -16.81 -3.20
C PHE A 100 -16.96 -15.47 -3.75
N PRO A 101 -18.24 -15.14 -3.49
CA PRO A 101 -18.96 -14.06 -4.18
C PRO A 101 -18.64 -12.64 -3.66
N LEU A 102 -17.75 -12.52 -2.68
CA LEU A 102 -17.43 -11.25 -2.03
C LEU A 102 -15.94 -10.94 -2.16
N LEU A 103 -15.62 -9.70 -2.50
CA LEU A 103 -14.25 -9.21 -2.57
C LEU A 103 -13.83 -8.62 -1.23
N LEU A 104 -12.73 -9.11 -0.66
CA LEU A 104 -12.15 -8.54 0.55
C LEU A 104 -11.63 -7.12 0.26
N VAL A 105 -12.04 -6.16 1.08
CA VAL A 105 -11.46 -4.82 1.14
C VAL A 105 -10.69 -4.70 2.46
N ASP A 106 -9.41 -5.05 2.43
CA ASP A 106 -8.53 -4.93 3.60
C ASP A 106 -8.34 -3.45 3.98
N GLN A 107 -8.31 -3.16 5.28
CA GLN A 107 -8.05 -1.84 5.80
C GLN A 107 -7.18 -1.91 7.05
N LYS A 108 -6.42 -0.84 7.30
CA LYS A 108 -5.72 -0.66 8.57
C LYS A 108 -6.65 0.04 9.55
N SER A 109 -6.69 -0.44 10.81
CA SER A 109 -7.17 0.40 11.89
C SER A 109 -6.29 1.63 12.02
N ARG A 110 -6.87 2.80 12.21
CA ARG A 110 -6.11 4.03 12.50
C ARG A 110 -5.40 3.99 13.85
N LEU A 111 -5.75 3.03 14.71
CA LEU A 111 -5.09 2.74 15.98
C LEU A 111 -3.97 1.70 15.86
N ASN A 112 -3.75 1.13 14.66
CA ASN A 112 -2.66 0.20 14.43
C ASN A 112 -1.31 0.92 14.47
N LYS A 113 -0.49 0.63 15.50
CA LYS A 113 0.95 0.85 15.44
C LYS A 113 1.58 -0.32 14.72
N GLU A 114 1.30 -0.40 13.42
CA GLU A 114 1.48 -1.61 12.61
C GLU A 114 0.80 -2.81 13.32
N GLY A 115 1.50 -3.92 13.54
CA GLY A 115 0.95 -5.10 14.23
C GLY A 115 1.14 -5.13 15.76
N ARG A 116 1.34 -3.97 16.42
CA ARG A 116 1.88 -3.94 17.80
C ARG A 116 0.96 -3.34 18.87
N THR A 117 -0.28 -2.99 18.53
CA THR A 117 -1.26 -2.43 19.49
C THR A 117 -2.37 -3.39 19.90
N ALA A 118 -2.42 -4.59 19.33
CA ALA A 118 -3.42 -5.60 19.69
C ALA A 118 -3.29 -6.12 21.15
N ASN A 119 -2.25 -5.77 21.91
CA ASN A 119 -2.18 -6.07 23.34
C ASN A 119 -2.32 -4.82 24.22
N SER A 120 -2.89 -3.74 23.67
CA SER A 120 -3.15 -2.49 24.40
C SER A 120 -4.65 -2.33 24.63
N PRO A 121 -5.16 -2.40 25.88
CA PRO A 121 -6.60 -2.33 26.13
C PRO A 121 -7.32 -1.12 25.50
N TRP A 122 -6.68 0.05 25.49
CA TRP A 122 -7.23 1.26 24.85
C TRP A 122 -7.41 1.16 23.34
N TYR A 123 -6.70 0.26 22.65
CA TYR A 123 -6.96 -0.04 21.25
C TYR A 123 -8.40 -0.52 21.05
N TYR A 124 -8.85 -1.40 21.94
CA TYR A 124 -10.17 -2.00 21.92
C TYR A 124 -11.25 -1.03 22.39
N GLU A 125 -10.99 -0.30 23.48
CA GLU A 125 -11.92 0.67 24.06
C GLU A 125 -12.36 1.76 23.07
N PHE A 126 -11.47 2.17 22.16
CA PHE A 126 -11.74 3.20 21.14
C PHE A 126 -11.79 2.62 19.72
N LYS A 127 -12.01 1.33 19.56
CA LYS A 127 -11.84 0.68 18.24
C LYS A 127 -12.81 1.19 17.17
N ASP A 128 -13.94 1.76 17.58
CA ASP A 128 -14.97 2.39 16.76
C ASP A 128 -14.60 3.77 16.20
N VAL A 129 -13.42 4.33 16.53
CA VAL A 129 -12.91 5.51 15.82
C VAL A 129 -12.54 5.22 14.34
N ASP A 130 -12.48 3.93 13.99
CA ASP A 130 -12.47 3.47 12.60
C ASP A 130 -13.92 3.44 12.08
N PRO A 131 -14.27 4.26 11.07
CA PRO A 131 -15.66 4.42 10.65
C PRO A 131 -16.33 3.09 10.26
N GLY A 132 -17.41 2.79 10.97
CA GLY A 132 -18.19 1.58 10.78
C GLY A 132 -17.78 0.40 11.66
N ASP A 133 -16.61 0.43 12.31
CA ASP A 133 -16.19 -0.62 13.25
C ASP A 133 -16.95 -0.52 14.59
N VAL A 134 -16.64 -1.42 15.53
CA VAL A 134 -17.30 -1.53 16.84
C VAL A 134 -16.24 -1.62 17.94
N ALA A 135 -16.43 -0.88 19.03
CA ALA A 135 -15.55 -0.93 20.20
C ALA A 135 -15.52 -2.35 20.78
N ASN A 136 -14.34 -2.77 21.27
CA ASN A 136 -14.09 -4.07 21.88
C ASN A 136 -14.29 -5.31 20.99
N GLU A 137 -14.50 -5.13 19.69
CA GLU A 137 -14.81 -6.22 18.76
C GLU A 137 -13.87 -6.24 17.55
N ASP A 138 -13.82 -7.40 16.90
CA ASP A 138 -13.33 -7.54 15.52
C ASP A 138 -14.54 -7.79 14.62
N VAL A 139 -14.78 -6.89 13.66
CA VAL A 139 -15.97 -6.93 12.81
C VAL A 139 -15.63 -6.87 11.32
N ALA A 140 -16.30 -7.70 10.53
CA ALA A 140 -16.36 -7.55 9.09
C ALA A 140 -17.59 -6.74 8.70
N LYS A 141 -17.37 -5.68 7.90
CA LYS A 141 -18.40 -4.76 7.45
C LYS A 141 -18.96 -5.22 6.11
N PHE A 142 -20.27 -5.40 6.03
CA PHE A 142 -20.99 -5.79 4.83
C PHE A 142 -21.97 -4.69 4.45
N ASN A 143 -22.22 -4.49 3.16
CA ASN A 143 -23.36 -3.67 2.77
C ASN A 143 -24.67 -4.33 3.26
N PRO A 144 -25.69 -3.58 3.69
CA PRO A 144 -26.98 -4.16 4.09
C PRO A 144 -27.65 -5.05 3.02
N ILE A 145 -27.38 -4.81 1.73
CA ILE A 145 -27.84 -5.67 0.62
C ILE A 145 -27.26 -7.09 0.77
N ASP A 146 -25.96 -7.20 0.99
CA ASP A 146 -25.28 -8.48 1.19
C ASP A 146 -25.63 -9.09 2.54
N GLY A 147 -25.76 -8.28 3.59
CA GLY A 147 -26.27 -8.73 4.88
C GLY A 147 -27.62 -9.44 4.75
N LYS A 148 -28.57 -8.84 4.03
CA LYS A 148 -29.86 -9.46 3.74
C LYS A 148 -29.73 -10.72 2.86
N LYS A 149 -28.86 -10.70 1.85
CA LYS A 149 -28.62 -11.83 0.93
C LYS A 149 -28.09 -13.06 1.66
N PHE A 150 -27.18 -12.87 2.61
CA PHE A 150 -26.54 -13.94 3.37
C PHE A 150 -27.18 -14.19 4.76
N GLY A 151 -28.24 -13.44 5.11
CA GLY A 151 -28.95 -13.61 6.38
C GLY A 151 -28.19 -13.13 7.62
N LEU A 152 -27.27 -12.19 7.46
CA LEU A 152 -26.43 -11.63 8.52
C LEU A 152 -27.13 -10.50 9.28
N LYS A 153 -26.80 -10.36 10.56
CA LYS A 153 -27.19 -9.26 11.44
C LYS A 153 -25.99 -8.75 12.22
N ASP A 154 -26.09 -7.52 12.72
CA ASP A 154 -25.08 -6.94 13.61
C ASP A 154 -24.84 -7.85 14.82
N GLY A 155 -23.57 -8.20 15.03
CA GLY A 155 -23.11 -9.02 16.15
C GLY A 155 -23.11 -10.53 15.92
N ASP A 156 -23.60 -11.02 14.77
CA ASP A 156 -23.55 -12.45 14.44
C ASP A 156 -22.11 -12.95 14.39
N GLU A 157 -21.83 -14.10 15.01
CA GLU A 157 -20.56 -14.80 14.83
C GLU A 157 -20.51 -15.41 13.42
N ILE A 158 -19.51 -15.00 12.64
CA ILE A 158 -19.37 -15.42 11.25
C ILE A 158 -18.00 -16.06 11.00
N ARG A 159 -17.96 -16.95 10.01
CA ARG A 159 -16.73 -17.48 9.43
C ARG A 159 -16.58 -16.95 8.02
N ILE A 160 -15.44 -16.32 7.74
CA ILE A 160 -15.07 -15.87 6.39
C ILE A 160 -14.04 -16.86 5.85
N THR A 161 -14.27 -17.37 4.63
CA THR A 161 -13.40 -18.37 3.99
C THR A 161 -12.98 -17.87 2.61
N SER A 162 -11.71 -18.06 2.28
CA SER A 162 -11.12 -17.83 0.95
C SER A 162 -10.56 -19.16 0.43
N PRO A 163 -10.06 -19.22 -0.83
CA PRO A 163 -9.44 -20.45 -1.36
C PRO A 163 -8.24 -20.96 -0.55
N VAL A 164 -7.65 -20.14 0.33
CA VAL A 164 -6.40 -20.44 1.04
C VAL A 164 -6.52 -20.44 2.56
N GLY A 165 -7.67 -20.09 3.12
CA GLY A 165 -7.80 -20.04 4.58
C GLY A 165 -9.13 -19.50 5.07
N THR A 166 -9.26 -19.42 6.39
CA THR A 166 -10.47 -18.96 7.06
C THR A 166 -10.16 -18.23 8.35
N LEU A 167 -11.07 -17.34 8.76
CA LEU A 167 -11.07 -16.67 10.06
C LEU A 167 -12.50 -16.52 10.59
N THR A 168 -12.64 -16.23 11.88
CA THR A 168 -13.93 -15.96 12.53
C THR A 168 -13.92 -14.59 13.20
N CYS A 169 -15.00 -13.82 13.05
CA CYS A 169 -15.20 -12.49 13.64
C CYS A 169 -16.71 -12.23 13.80
N LYS A 170 -17.11 -10.99 14.11
CA LYS A 170 -18.53 -10.60 14.11
C LYS A 170 -18.95 -9.87 12.83
N ALA A 171 -20.21 -9.97 12.47
CA ALA A 171 -20.78 -9.20 11.36
C ALA A 171 -21.18 -7.78 11.80
N LYS A 172 -21.07 -6.83 10.86
CA LYS A 172 -21.60 -5.46 10.96
C LYS A 172 -22.16 -5.02 9.60
N LEU A 173 -23.36 -4.46 9.59
CA LEU A 173 -24.04 -3.89 8.41
C LEU A 173 -23.91 -2.37 8.31
#